data_AF-A0A6L9KM02-F1
#
_entry.id   AF-A0A6L9KM02-F1
#
_cell.length_a   1.000
_cell.length_b   1.000
_cell.length_c   1.000
_cell.angle_alpha   90.00
_cell.angle_beta   90.00
_cell.angle_gamma   90.00
#
_symmetry.space_group_name_H-M   'P 1'
#
loop_
_entity.id
_entity.type
_entity.pdbx_description
1 polymer ?
#
loop_
_entity_poly.entity_id
_entity_poly.type
_entity_poly.pdbx_seq_one_letter_code
_entity_poly.pdbx_strand_id
1 'polypeptide(L)'
;MADLSSIERRKLERLLRMSGGYVLDFTDRTFSEFFEEHTRRDIDAAVYRERGTSKANRLRGFWVVEGNHLVGKVIQALILYGQAENCLGDEPGLTELSDDCWKIASRMMRDTPVAELDALTATVDERDFETVAQHVREAIEKNQPEAALDRLHTFVIKET
;
A
#
# COMPACT_ATOMS: atom_id res chain seq x y z
N MET A 1 1.53 6.32 12.03
CA MET A 1 1.07 5.13 12.76
C MET A 1 -0.28 4.67 12.25
N ALA A 2 -0.37 3.39 11.92
CA ALA A 2 -1.62 2.77 11.53
C ALA A 2 -2.53 2.43 12.72
N ASP A 3 -3.84 2.57 12.50
CA ASP A 3 -4.89 2.17 13.43
C ASP A 3 -5.16 0.66 13.33
N LEU A 4 -4.27 -0.11 13.99
CA LEU A 4 -4.40 -1.54 14.18
C LEU A 4 -4.60 -1.85 15.66
N SER A 5 -5.68 -2.52 16.00
CA SER A 5 -5.88 -3.11 17.32
C SER A 5 -4.92 -4.28 17.56
N SER A 6 -4.77 -4.68 18.83
CA SER A 6 -3.95 -5.85 19.18
C SER A 6 -4.46 -7.15 18.57
N ILE A 7 -5.78 -7.29 18.40
CA ILE A 7 -6.39 -8.49 17.81
C ILE A 7 -6.12 -8.52 16.31
N GLU A 8 -6.25 -7.38 15.61
CA GLU A 8 -5.97 -7.28 14.19
C GLU A 8 -4.51 -7.57 13.87
N ARG A 9 -3.58 -7.02 14.66
CA ARG A 9 -2.15 -7.37 14.56
C ARG A 9 -1.92 -8.87 14.67
N ARG A 10 -2.56 -9.55 15.64
CA ARG A 10 -2.42 -11.01 15.79
C ARG A 10 -2.97 -11.79 14.61
N LYS A 11 -4.10 -11.35 14.03
CA LYS A 11 -4.66 -11.97 12.81
C LYS A 11 -3.68 -11.84 11.64
N LEU A 12 -3.16 -10.63 11.41
CA LEU A 12 -2.17 -10.36 10.37
C LEU A 12 -0.88 -11.17 10.58
N GLU A 13 -0.35 -11.19 11.80
CA GLU A 13 0.86 -11.95 12.13
C GLU A 13 0.69 -13.45 11.90
N ARG A 14 -0.49 -13.99 12.20
CA ARG A 14 -0.83 -15.39 11.94
C ARG A 14 -0.91 -15.65 10.43
N LEU A 15 -1.69 -14.85 9.70
CA LEU A 15 -1.88 -15.01 8.25
C LEU A 15 -0.56 -14.90 7.48
N LEU A 16 0.26 -13.92 7.83
CA LEU A 16 1.54 -13.62 7.19
C LEU A 16 2.70 -14.50 7.72
N ARG A 17 2.39 -15.52 8.53
CA ARG A 17 3.34 -16.49 9.09
C ARG A 17 4.53 -15.84 9.78
N MET A 18 4.26 -14.85 10.63
CA MET A 18 5.28 -14.02 11.28
C MET A 18 5.94 -14.67 12.51
N SER A 19 5.73 -15.97 12.73
CA SER A 19 6.37 -16.72 13.79
C SER A 19 7.87 -16.85 13.52
N GLY A 20 8.70 -16.71 14.56
CA GLY A 20 10.16 -16.82 14.44
C GLY A 20 10.85 -15.67 13.69
N GLY A 21 10.14 -14.59 13.34
CA GLY A 21 10.73 -13.41 12.69
C GLY A 21 10.64 -13.40 11.16
N TYR A 22 10.02 -14.42 10.56
CA TYR A 22 9.79 -14.51 9.12
C TYR A 22 8.58 -13.67 8.70
N VAL A 23 8.40 -13.50 7.39
CA VAL A 23 7.17 -12.98 6.78
C VAL A 23 7.01 -13.78 5.50
N LEU A 24 5.97 -14.63 5.43
CA LEU A 24 5.77 -15.59 4.34
C LEU A 24 7.09 -16.34 4.01
N ASP A 25 7.41 -16.50 2.74
CA ASP A 25 8.62 -17.13 2.21
C ASP A 25 9.69 -16.12 1.77
N PHE A 26 9.55 -14.84 2.13
CA PHE A 26 10.51 -13.81 1.74
C PHE A 26 11.92 -14.03 2.32
N THR A 27 12.92 -13.85 1.46
CA THR A 27 14.30 -13.57 1.87
C THR A 27 14.43 -12.11 2.31
N ASP A 28 15.51 -11.73 3.01
CA ASP A 28 15.69 -10.31 3.36
C ASP A 28 15.79 -9.40 2.14
N ARG A 29 16.43 -9.87 1.05
CA ARG A 29 16.51 -9.13 -0.21
C ARG A 29 15.14 -8.93 -0.84
N THR A 30 14.40 -10.03 -1.06
CA THR A 30 13.08 -9.95 -1.73
C THR A 30 12.06 -9.20 -0.88
N PHE A 31 12.20 -9.25 0.45
CA PHE A 31 11.38 -8.42 1.35
C PHE A 31 11.69 -6.93 1.18
N SER A 32 12.97 -6.55 1.06
CA SER A 32 13.35 -5.16 0.81
C SER A 32 12.84 -4.67 -0.54
N GLU A 33 13.03 -5.47 -1.60
CA GLU A 33 12.57 -5.16 -2.96
C GLU A 33 11.04 -4.98 -2.99
N PHE A 34 10.30 -5.85 -2.31
CA PHE A 34 8.84 -5.78 -2.21
C PHE A 34 8.36 -4.43 -1.64
N PHE A 35 9.01 -3.94 -0.58
CA PHE A 35 8.64 -2.65 0.03
C PHE A 35 9.00 -1.46 -0.86
N GLU A 36 10.16 -1.50 -1.51
CA GLU A 36 10.56 -0.47 -2.45
C GLU A 36 9.56 -0.37 -3.62
N GLU A 37 9.16 -1.50 -4.20
CA GLU A 37 8.19 -1.56 -5.28
C GLU A 37 6.80 -1.03 -4.87
N HIS A 38 6.30 -1.45 -3.71
CA HIS A 38 4.92 -1.15 -3.31
C HIS A 38 4.78 0.20 -2.61
N THR A 39 5.85 0.74 -2.03
CA THR A 39 5.78 1.94 -1.16
C THR A 39 6.89 2.95 -1.36
N ARG A 40 7.94 2.63 -2.14
CA ARG A 40 9.18 3.43 -2.24
C ARG A 40 9.85 3.67 -0.89
N ARG A 41 9.72 2.70 0.02
CA ARG A 41 10.33 2.75 1.36
C ARG A 41 11.38 1.66 1.49
N ASP A 42 12.54 2.07 2.01
CA ASP A 42 13.55 1.16 2.50
C ASP A 42 13.13 0.57 3.85
N ILE A 43 12.52 -0.62 3.82
CA ILE A 43 12.11 -1.35 5.04
C ILE A 43 13.29 -1.74 5.94
N ASP A 44 14.52 -1.66 5.44
CA ASP A 44 15.75 -1.83 6.19
C ASP A 44 16.25 -0.56 6.89
N ALA A 45 15.58 0.58 6.71
CA ALA A 45 15.90 1.81 7.40
C ALA A 45 15.79 1.66 8.93
N ALA A 46 16.64 2.40 9.65
CA ALA A 46 16.72 2.35 11.11
C ALA A 46 15.37 2.64 11.82
N VAL A 47 14.53 3.46 11.20
CA VAL A 47 13.19 3.83 11.72
C VAL A 47 12.28 2.62 11.91
N TYR A 48 12.45 1.54 11.15
CA TYR A 48 11.62 0.34 11.26
C TYR A 48 12.23 -0.74 12.18
N ARG A 49 13.42 -0.51 12.75
CA ARG A 49 14.20 -1.52 13.49
C ARG A 49 14.12 -1.39 15.01
N GLU A 50 13.23 -0.57 15.55
CA GLU A 50 13.06 -0.36 17.00
C GLU A 50 12.90 -1.69 17.78
N ARG A 51 12.21 -2.67 17.18
CA ARG A 51 11.91 -3.97 17.79
C ARG A 51 12.91 -5.07 17.40
N GLY A 52 13.95 -4.74 16.63
CA GLY A 52 14.95 -5.67 16.09
C GLY A 52 14.94 -5.74 14.56
N THR A 53 15.82 -6.59 14.01
CA THR A 53 16.17 -6.61 12.57
C THR A 53 15.45 -7.68 11.75
N SER A 54 14.68 -8.58 12.38
CA SER A 54 13.92 -9.60 11.65
C SER A 54 12.86 -8.97 10.74
N LYS A 55 12.50 -9.63 9.64
CA LYS A 55 11.43 -9.15 8.72
C LYS A 55 10.14 -8.85 9.46
N ALA A 56 9.75 -9.74 10.38
CA ALA A 56 8.54 -9.52 11.17
C ALA A 56 8.64 -8.26 12.05
N ASN A 57 9.80 -7.99 12.66
CA ASN A 57 10.00 -6.80 13.47
C ASN A 57 10.06 -5.53 12.63
N ARG A 58 10.67 -5.59 11.45
CA ARG A 58 10.65 -4.50 10.47
C ARG A 58 9.23 -4.19 9.98
N LEU A 59 8.43 -5.22 9.68
CA LEU A 59 7.01 -5.05 9.32
C LEU A 59 6.19 -4.45 10.48
N ARG A 60 6.42 -4.87 11.72
CA ARG A 60 5.79 -4.24 12.90
C ARG A 60 6.23 -2.79 13.07
N GLY A 61 7.50 -2.48 12.82
CA GLY A 61 8.01 -1.10 12.81
C GLY A 61 7.30 -0.26 11.74
N PHE A 62 7.12 -0.81 10.54
CA PHE A 62 6.36 -0.17 9.47
C PHE A 62 4.92 0.15 9.87
N TRP A 63 4.22 -0.78 10.54
CA TRP A 63 2.87 -0.52 11.07
C TRP A 63 2.82 0.63 12.09
N VAL A 64 3.89 0.80 12.87
CA VAL A 64 3.99 1.86 13.88
C VAL A 64 4.35 3.21 13.24
N VAL A 65 5.26 3.23 12.29
CA VAL A 65 5.78 4.46 11.69
C VAL A 65 4.80 5.02 10.66
N GLU A 66 4.34 4.20 9.71
CA GLU A 66 3.58 4.67 8.55
C GLU A 66 2.10 4.88 8.83
N GLY A 67 1.42 5.60 7.92
CA GLY A 67 -0.01 5.88 7.97
C GLY A 67 -0.89 4.71 7.49
N ASN A 68 -2.20 4.82 7.74
CA ASN A 68 -3.19 3.80 7.38
C ASN A 68 -3.12 3.38 5.92
N HIS A 69 -2.98 4.33 5.00
CA HIS A 69 -3.00 4.04 3.57
C HIS A 69 -1.84 3.13 3.13
N LEU A 70 -0.59 3.48 3.48
CA LEU A 70 0.59 2.68 3.12
C LEU A 70 0.56 1.31 3.79
N VAL A 71 0.14 1.25 5.06
CA VAL A 71 0.02 -0.02 5.79
C VAL A 71 -1.07 -0.91 5.17
N GLY A 72 -2.24 -0.36 4.84
CA GLY A 72 -3.31 -1.08 4.15
C GLY A 72 -2.86 -1.62 2.78
N LYS A 73 -2.18 -0.78 1.98
CA LYS A 73 -1.63 -1.16 0.68
C LYS A 73 -0.67 -2.35 0.79
N VAL A 74 0.31 -2.28 1.71
CA VAL A 74 1.29 -3.37 1.92
C VAL A 74 0.62 -4.65 2.40
N ILE A 75 -0.35 -4.55 3.32
CA ILE A 75 -1.06 -5.74 3.81
C ILE A 75 -1.81 -6.42 2.66
N GLN A 76 -2.55 -5.67 1.83
CA GLN A 76 -3.23 -6.26 0.67
C GLN A 76 -2.25 -6.92 -0.29
N ALA A 77 -1.15 -6.24 -0.61
CA ALA A 77 -0.12 -6.78 -1.50
C ALA A 77 0.50 -8.08 -0.96
N LEU A 78 0.79 -8.14 0.35
CA LEU A 78 1.32 -9.35 0.99
C LEU A 78 0.30 -10.50 0.99
N ILE A 79 -1.00 -10.21 1.17
CA ILE A 79 -2.06 -11.22 1.09
C ILE A 79 -2.14 -11.78 -0.34
N LEU A 80 -2.15 -10.91 -1.36
CA LEU A 80 -2.20 -11.33 -2.77
C LEU A 80 -0.97 -12.14 -3.14
N TYR A 81 0.22 -11.70 -2.73
CA TYR A 81 1.46 -12.45 -2.92
C TYR A 81 1.38 -13.83 -2.26
N GLY A 82 0.95 -13.89 -0.99
CA GLY A 82 0.79 -15.15 -0.28
C GLY A 82 -0.17 -16.13 -0.95
N GLN A 83 -1.24 -15.62 -1.55
CA GLN A 83 -2.20 -16.41 -2.32
C GLN A 83 -1.59 -16.90 -3.65
N ALA A 84 -0.89 -16.02 -4.38
CA ALA A 84 -0.30 -16.34 -5.67
C ALA A 84 0.83 -17.37 -5.56
N GLU A 85 1.71 -17.22 -4.57
CA GLU A 85 2.83 -18.13 -4.32
C GLU A 85 2.45 -19.33 -3.44
N ASN A 86 1.17 -19.41 -3.03
CA ASN A 86 0.64 -20.46 -2.15
C ASN A 86 1.49 -20.65 -0.87
N CYS A 87 1.96 -19.54 -0.29
CA CYS A 87 2.83 -19.52 0.88
C CYS A 87 2.13 -19.03 2.16
N LEU A 88 0.82 -18.80 2.10
CA LEU A 88 -0.04 -18.72 3.27
C LEU A 88 -0.03 -20.05 4.05
N GLY A 89 -0.49 -20.04 5.30
CA GLY A 89 -0.66 -21.27 6.08
C GLY A 89 -1.71 -22.20 5.44
N ASP A 90 -1.83 -23.42 5.93
CA ASP A 90 -2.80 -24.44 5.48
C ASP A 90 -3.79 -24.84 6.60
N GLU A 91 -3.90 -23.98 7.61
CA GLU A 91 -4.69 -24.26 8.81
C GLU A 91 -6.20 -24.12 8.60
N PRO A 92 -7.03 -24.88 9.35
CA PRO A 92 -8.47 -24.69 9.36
C PRO A 92 -8.83 -23.25 9.73
N GLY A 93 -9.74 -22.64 8.94
CA GLY A 93 -10.15 -21.25 9.15
C GLY A 93 -9.29 -20.21 8.41
N LEU A 94 -8.35 -20.63 7.54
CA LEU A 94 -7.49 -19.71 6.79
C LEU A 94 -8.29 -18.78 5.88
N THR A 95 -9.35 -19.28 5.23
CA THR A 95 -10.19 -18.48 4.33
C THR A 95 -10.84 -17.33 5.09
N GLU A 96 -11.47 -17.63 6.23
CA GLU A 96 -12.08 -16.61 7.11
C GLU A 96 -11.02 -15.64 7.67
N LEU A 97 -9.84 -16.14 8.03
CA LEU A 97 -8.74 -15.30 8.49
C LEU A 97 -8.24 -14.36 7.39
N SER A 98 -8.13 -14.85 6.15
CA SER A 98 -7.73 -14.07 4.98
C SER A 98 -8.75 -12.99 4.68
N ASP A 99 -10.04 -13.32 4.69
CA ASP A 99 -11.13 -12.37 4.49
C ASP A 99 -11.14 -11.28 5.58
N ASP A 100 -10.93 -11.67 6.84
CA ASP A 100 -10.84 -10.72 7.95
C ASP A 100 -9.65 -9.77 7.79
N CYS A 101 -8.48 -10.28 7.42
CA CYS A 101 -7.28 -9.45 7.17
C CYS A 101 -7.45 -8.54 5.97
N TRP A 102 -8.13 -9.02 4.91
CA TRP A 102 -8.46 -8.21 3.76
C TRP A 102 -9.40 -7.06 4.13
N LYS A 103 -10.41 -7.30 4.96
CA LYS A 103 -11.33 -6.25 5.47
C LYS A 103 -10.59 -5.22 6.31
N ILE A 104 -9.67 -5.64 7.18
CA ILE A 104 -8.81 -4.75 7.97
C ILE A 104 -8.04 -3.81 7.02
N ALA A 105 -7.31 -4.36 6.05
CA ALA A 105 -6.53 -3.56 5.11
C ALA A 105 -7.40 -2.63 4.25
N SER A 106 -8.57 -3.12 3.81
CA SER A 106 -9.53 -2.35 3.03
C SER A 106 -10.12 -1.17 3.82
N ARG A 107 -10.35 -1.32 5.13
CA ARG A 107 -10.76 -0.22 6.01
C ARG A 107 -9.68 0.86 6.04
N MET A 108 -8.43 0.47 6.25
CA MET A 108 -7.30 1.40 6.38
C MET A 108 -7.09 2.22 5.11
N MET A 109 -7.32 1.65 3.93
CA MET A 109 -7.24 2.39 2.68
C MET A 109 -8.35 3.43 2.52
N ARG A 110 -9.53 3.18 3.09
CA ARG A 110 -10.71 4.08 3.02
C ARG A 110 -10.65 5.22 4.02
N ASP A 111 -10.05 5.00 5.19
CA ASP A 111 -9.91 6.01 6.25
C ASP A 111 -8.81 7.05 5.96
N THR A 112 -8.39 7.21 4.70
CA THR A 112 -7.46 8.28 4.31
C THR A 112 -8.26 9.59 4.25
N PRO A 113 -8.05 10.56 5.15
CA PRO A 113 -8.65 11.88 4.99
C PRO A 113 -8.16 12.48 3.67
N VAL A 114 -9.07 13.12 2.93
CA VAL A 114 -8.81 13.73 1.60
C VAL A 114 -7.55 14.61 1.56
N ALA A 115 -7.11 15.13 2.71
CA ALA A 115 -5.90 15.94 2.86
C ALA A 115 -4.55 15.21 2.64
N GLU A 116 -4.49 13.87 2.68
CA GLU A 116 -3.24 13.12 2.38
C GLU A 116 -3.11 12.70 0.91
N LEU A 117 -4.17 12.85 0.10
CA LEU A 117 -4.11 12.61 -1.35
C LEU A 117 -3.20 13.64 -2.06
N ASP A 118 -3.15 14.87 -1.54
CA ASP A 118 -2.29 15.94 -2.04
C ASP A 118 -0.78 15.68 -1.84
N ALA A 119 -0.42 14.75 -0.93
CA ALA A 119 0.97 14.37 -0.70
C ALA A 119 1.43 13.17 -1.55
N LEU A 120 0.49 12.41 -2.12
CA LEU A 120 0.78 11.21 -2.94
C LEU A 120 0.98 11.52 -4.42
N THR A 121 0.66 12.74 -4.88
CA THR A 121 0.90 13.23 -6.24
C THR A 121 2.39 13.49 -6.54
N ALA A 122 3.26 13.53 -5.52
CA ALA A 122 4.67 13.91 -5.63
C ALA A 122 5.63 12.95 -6.34
N THR A 123 5.13 11.93 -7.05
CA THR A 123 6.02 10.92 -7.65
C THR A 123 5.67 10.43 -9.06
N VAL A 124 4.83 11.17 -9.78
CA VAL A 124 4.66 11.08 -11.24
C VAL A 124 4.85 12.51 -11.74
N ASP A 125 5.67 12.72 -12.78
CA ASP A 125 6.14 14.02 -13.30
C ASP A 125 5.09 15.15 -13.15
N GLU A 126 5.10 15.83 -12.00
CA GLU A 126 3.92 16.55 -11.45
C GLU A 126 3.45 17.68 -12.35
N ARG A 127 4.38 18.25 -13.11
CA ARG A 127 4.12 19.45 -13.91
C ARG A 127 3.16 19.15 -15.06
N ASP A 128 3.24 17.97 -15.66
CA ASP A 128 2.38 17.62 -16.78
C ASP A 128 0.99 17.19 -16.30
N PHE A 129 0.90 16.47 -15.18
CA PHE A 129 -0.38 16.07 -14.60
C PHE A 129 -1.17 17.24 -13.98
N GLU A 130 -0.54 18.10 -13.19
CA GLU A 130 -1.21 19.27 -12.60
C GLU A 130 -1.73 20.22 -13.69
N THR A 131 -0.94 20.43 -14.74
CA THR A 131 -1.34 21.27 -15.89
C THR A 131 -2.55 20.67 -16.61
N VAL A 132 -2.59 19.35 -16.81
CA VAL A 132 -3.72 18.67 -17.44
C VAL A 132 -4.95 18.73 -16.55
N ALA A 133 -4.81 18.45 -15.24
CA ALA A 133 -5.89 18.53 -14.29
C ALA A 133 -6.50 19.95 -14.21
N GLN A 134 -5.66 20.99 -14.25
CA GLN A 134 -6.10 22.37 -14.28
C GLN A 134 -6.89 22.69 -15.56
N HIS A 135 -6.38 22.31 -16.73
CA HIS A 135 -7.08 22.54 -18.01
C HIS A 135 -8.42 21.77 -18.11
N VAL A 136 -8.49 20.56 -17.56
CA VAL A 136 -9.73 19.77 -17.51
C VAL A 136 -10.76 20.45 -16.62
N ARG A 137 -10.37 20.94 -15.43
CA ARG A 137 -11.28 21.67 -14.54
C ARG A 137 -11.81 22.95 -15.19
N GLU A 138 -10.94 23.74 -15.82
CA GLU A 138 -11.34 24.98 -16.50
C GLU A 138 -12.29 24.72 -17.68
N ALA A 139 -12.10 23.63 -18.42
CA ALA A 139 -12.98 23.24 -19.52
C ALA A 139 -14.36 22.80 -19.01
N ILE A 140 -14.42 22.11 -17.86
CA ILE A 140 -15.68 21.74 -17.20
C ILE A 140 -16.41 23.00 -16.70
N GLU A 141 -15.71 23.93 -16.06
CA GLU A 141 -16.28 25.20 -15.57
C GLU A 141 -16.81 26.08 -16.71
N LYS A 142 -16.16 26.05 -17.88
CA LYS A 142 -16.60 26.77 -19.09
C LYS A 142 -17.65 26.01 -19.91
N ASN A 143 -18.13 24.86 -19.42
CA ASN A 143 -19.11 23.99 -20.08
C ASN A 143 -18.66 23.50 -21.48
N GLN A 144 -17.36 23.20 -21.61
CA GLN A 144 -16.70 22.72 -22.83
C GLN A 144 -16.18 21.28 -22.64
N PRO A 145 -17.06 20.27 -22.57
CA PRO A 145 -16.69 18.89 -22.26
C PRO A 145 -15.79 18.24 -23.34
N GLU A 146 -15.92 18.66 -24.60
CA GLU A 146 -15.07 18.16 -25.69
C GLU A 146 -13.60 18.58 -25.51
N ALA A 147 -13.36 19.80 -25.01
CA ALA A 147 -12.01 20.29 -24.70
C ALA A 147 -11.38 19.56 -23.51
N ALA A 148 -12.19 19.17 -22.52
CA ALA A 148 -11.72 18.35 -21.40
C ALA A 148 -11.31 16.94 -21.87
N LEU A 149 -12.10 16.32 -22.76
CA LEU A 149 -11.81 15.00 -23.33
C LEU A 149 -10.55 15.00 -24.20
N ASP A 150 -10.34 16.04 -25.02
CA ASP A 150 -9.14 16.19 -25.86
C ASP A 150 -7.86 16.30 -25.02
N ARG A 151 -7.92 17.00 -23.87
CA ARG A 151 -6.78 17.12 -22.93
C ARG A 151 -6.43 15.80 -22.27
N LEU A 152 -7.44 15.04 -21.84
CA LEU A 152 -7.24 13.69 -21.29
C LEU A 152 -6.64 12.75 -22.34
N HIS A 153 -7.18 12.79 -23.57
CA HIS A 153 -6.72 11.94 -24.67
C HIS A 153 -5.26 12.25 -25.06
N THR A 154 -4.89 13.53 -25.14
CA THR A 154 -3.52 13.96 -25.43
C THR A 154 -2.52 13.50 -24.35
N PHE A 155 -2.92 13.53 -23.08
CA PHE A 155 -2.09 13.07 -21.97
C PHE A 155 -1.86 11.55 -22.04
N VAL A 156 -2.92 10.77 -22.30
CA VAL A 156 -2.82 9.30 -22.40
C VAL A 156 -1.94 8.85 -23.58
N ILE A 157 -2.02 9.52 -24.72
CA ILE A 157 -1.23 9.16 -25.91
C ILE A 157 0.25 9.52 -25.77
N LYS A 158 0.59 10.58 -25.04
CA LYS A 158 1.99 10.96 -24.81
C LYS A 158 2.77 9.96 -23.94
N GLU A 159 2.06 9.20 -23.12
CA GLU A 159 2.62 8.21 -22.19
C GLU A 159 2.69 6.77 -22.78
N THR A 160 2.38 6.59 -24.08
CA THR A 160 2.49 5.32 -24.81
C THR A 160 3.59 5.37 -25.87
#